data_AF-A0A1I6W4R5-F1
#
_entry.id   AF-A0A1I6W4R5-F1
#
_cell.length_a   1.000
_cell.length_b   1.000
_cell.length_c   1.000
_cell.angle_alpha   90.00
_cell.angle_beta   90.00
_cell.angle_gamma   90.00
#
_symmetry.space_group_name_H-M   'P 1'
#
loop_
_entity.id
_entity.type
_entity.pdbx_description
1 polymer ?
#
loop_
_entity_poly.entity_id
_entity_poly.type
_entity_poly.pdbx_seq_one_letter_code
_entity_poly.pdbx_strand_id
1 'polypeptide(L)'
;MTRLRAARLAPALILTACTTVCAATGASAANRFDGSWSVIATAESGSCTGPYSYPIVIRDGTVDDVGGNGVDASGRAGPDGRITGTIRKGLASVSVTGRLRGSAGTGRWTLSGLGACAGRWTARRTG
;
A
#
# COMPACT_ATOMS: atom_id res chain seq x y z
N MET A 1 -26.32 -86.22 13.67
CA MET A 1 -24.92 -86.11 14.15
C MET A 1 -24.04 -85.60 13.01
N THR A 2 -23.71 -84.30 12.93
CA THR A 2 -22.45 -83.79 12.34
C THR A 2 -22.31 -82.32 12.75
N ARG A 3 -21.27 -81.97 13.52
CA ARG A 3 -20.88 -80.58 13.80
C ARG A 3 -19.92 -80.12 12.70
N LEU A 4 -20.07 -78.89 12.18
CA LEU A 4 -19.00 -78.21 11.45
C LEU A 4 -18.90 -76.73 11.81
N ARG A 5 -17.90 -76.48 12.67
CA ARG A 5 -16.92 -75.40 12.74
C ARG A 5 -17.30 -74.00 12.23
N ALA A 6 -17.24 -73.07 13.18
CA ALA A 6 -17.14 -71.63 12.99
C ALA A 6 -15.91 -71.21 12.16
N ALA A 7 -16.09 -70.22 11.29
CA ALA A 7 -15.01 -69.38 10.81
C ALA A 7 -15.44 -67.92 11.02
N ARG A 8 -14.81 -67.28 12.01
CA ARG A 8 -14.93 -65.85 12.29
C ARG A 8 -14.05 -65.12 11.27
N LEU A 9 -14.60 -64.18 10.49
CA LEU A 9 -13.81 -63.23 9.73
C LEU A 9 -14.39 -61.83 9.95
N ALA A 10 -13.49 -60.93 10.34
CA ALA A 10 -13.69 -59.65 11.00
C ALA A 10 -14.24 -58.54 10.07
N PRO A 11 -14.86 -57.48 10.63
CA PRO A 11 -15.33 -56.34 9.85
C PRO A 11 -14.16 -55.44 9.45
N ALA A 12 -13.94 -55.25 8.14
CA ALA A 12 -12.99 -54.27 7.62
C ALA A 12 -13.61 -52.87 7.69
N LEU A 13 -13.22 -52.11 8.71
CA LEU A 13 -13.59 -50.71 8.91
C LEU A 13 -12.77 -49.84 7.94
N ILE A 14 -13.39 -49.41 6.84
CA ILE A 14 -12.77 -48.48 5.87
C ILE A 14 -12.91 -47.06 6.43
N LEU A 15 -11.83 -46.54 7.02
CA LEU A 15 -11.75 -45.13 7.43
C LEU A 15 -11.73 -44.24 6.19
N THR A 16 -12.80 -43.50 5.96
CA THR A 16 -12.89 -42.48 4.91
C THR A 16 -12.21 -41.22 5.43
N ALA A 17 -11.03 -40.88 4.91
CA ALA A 17 -10.31 -39.68 5.27
C ALA A 17 -10.99 -38.44 4.64
N CYS A 18 -11.63 -37.61 5.47
CA CYS A 18 -12.06 -36.27 5.09
C CYS A 18 -10.83 -35.39 4.81
N THR A 19 -10.46 -35.22 3.55
CA THR A 19 -9.53 -34.17 3.13
C THR A 19 -10.29 -32.85 3.06
N THR A 20 -10.32 -32.11 4.17
CA THR A 20 -10.80 -30.73 4.22
C THR A 20 -9.79 -29.86 3.46
N VAL A 21 -10.12 -29.48 2.23
CA VAL A 21 -9.37 -28.48 1.46
C VAL A 21 -9.66 -27.13 2.10
N CYS A 22 -8.78 -26.67 2.99
CA CYS A 22 -8.77 -25.27 3.42
C CYS A 22 -8.36 -24.42 2.23
N ALA A 23 -9.35 -23.84 1.54
CA ALA A 23 -9.11 -22.74 0.62
C ALA A 23 -8.60 -21.56 1.45
N ALA A 24 -7.28 -21.35 1.45
CA ALA A 24 -6.68 -20.15 1.99
C ALA A 24 -7.13 -18.97 1.11
N THR A 25 -8.18 -18.28 1.53
CA THR A 25 -8.53 -16.96 0.98
C THR A 25 -7.35 -16.05 1.31
N GLY A 26 -6.51 -15.77 0.31
CA GLY A 26 -5.44 -14.80 0.42
C GLY A 26 -6.04 -13.43 0.71
N ALA A 27 -6.16 -13.10 2.00
CA ALA A 27 -6.32 -11.72 2.41
C ALA A 27 -5.03 -11.02 2.01
N SER A 28 -5.05 -10.29 0.90
CA SER A 28 -4.05 -9.27 0.60
C SER A 28 -3.99 -8.38 1.84
N ALA A 29 -2.92 -8.50 2.62
CA ALA A 29 -2.74 -7.72 3.83
C ALA A 29 -2.69 -6.26 3.39
N ALA A 30 -3.83 -5.57 3.52
CA ALA A 30 -3.96 -4.18 3.15
C ALA A 30 -2.79 -3.43 3.81
N ASN A 31 -2.07 -2.64 3.02
CA ASN A 31 -0.98 -1.87 3.58
C ASN A 31 -1.60 -0.95 4.64
N ARG A 32 -1.03 -0.93 5.85
CA ARG A 32 -1.61 -0.17 6.97
C ARG A 32 -1.81 1.32 6.69
N PHE A 33 -1.15 1.83 5.65
CA PHE A 33 -1.23 3.21 5.20
C PHE A 33 -2.23 3.44 4.05
N ASP A 34 -2.89 2.38 3.55
CA ASP A 34 -3.92 2.50 2.51
C ASP A 34 -5.07 3.39 2.97
N GLY A 35 -5.63 4.18 2.05
CA GLY A 35 -6.71 5.14 2.33
C GLY A 35 -6.36 6.58 1.93
N SER A 36 -7.22 7.52 2.33
CA SER A 36 -7.16 8.93 1.90
C SER A 36 -6.31 9.79 2.81
N TRP A 37 -5.46 10.62 2.22
CA TRP A 37 -4.55 11.53 2.90
C TRP A 37 -4.63 12.95 2.34
N SER A 38 -4.45 13.93 3.22
CA SER A 38 -4.19 15.32 2.85
C SER A 38 -2.71 15.61 3.05
N VAL A 39 -2.04 16.08 1.99
CA VAL A 39 -0.62 16.43 1.99
C VAL A 39 -0.46 17.93 1.82
N ILE A 40 0.32 18.56 2.71
CA ILE A 40 0.71 19.96 2.61
C ILE A 40 2.20 20.01 2.29
N ALA A 41 2.56 20.55 1.14
CA ALA A 41 3.93 20.77 0.68
C ALA A 41 4.30 22.25 0.82
N THR A 42 5.20 22.56 1.75
CA THR A 42 5.70 23.91 1.99
C THR A 42 7.01 24.11 1.25
N ALA A 43 7.12 25.18 0.48
CA ALA A 43 8.38 25.59 -0.16
C ALA A 43 9.26 26.32 0.86
N GLU A 44 10.55 25.98 0.88
CA GLU A 44 11.52 26.54 1.84
C GLU A 44 12.70 27.20 1.14
N SER A 45 12.96 26.82 -0.10
CA SER A 45 14.00 27.42 -0.93
C SER A 45 13.61 27.41 -2.41
N GLY A 46 14.25 28.31 -3.16
CA GLY A 46 14.03 28.45 -4.59
C GLY A 46 12.95 29.47 -4.94
N SER A 47 12.41 29.35 -6.14
CA SER A 47 11.45 30.31 -6.73
C SER A 47 9.98 30.05 -6.36
N CYS A 48 9.69 29.02 -5.57
CA CYS A 48 8.33 28.61 -5.24
C CYS A 48 7.86 29.23 -3.91
N THR A 49 6.62 29.69 -3.89
CA THR A 49 5.98 30.37 -2.74
C THR A 49 4.76 29.59 -2.23
N GLY A 50 4.95 28.28 -1.97
CA GLY A 50 3.94 27.45 -1.31
C GLY A 50 3.54 27.97 0.09
N PRO A 51 2.57 27.34 0.77
CA PRO A 51 2.30 25.91 0.71
C PRO A 51 1.27 25.48 -0.34
N TYR A 52 1.39 24.23 -0.80
CA TYR A 52 0.48 23.58 -1.72
C TYR A 52 -0.23 22.41 -1.03
N SER A 53 -1.54 22.27 -1.23
CA SER A 53 -2.35 21.19 -0.65
C SER A 53 -2.77 20.20 -1.72
N TYR A 54 -2.51 18.91 -1.49
CA TYR A 54 -2.82 17.83 -2.43
C TYR A 54 -3.49 16.65 -1.70
N PRO A 55 -4.71 16.26 -2.08
CA PRO A 55 -5.28 14.99 -1.66
C PRO A 55 -4.62 13.85 -2.43
N ILE A 56 -4.26 12.78 -1.72
CA ILE A 56 -3.76 11.53 -2.31
C ILE A 56 -4.54 10.35 -1.74
N VAL A 57 -4.57 9.25 -2.48
CA VAL A 57 -5.06 7.96 -1.97
C VAL A 57 -3.93 6.96 -2.10
N ILE A 58 -3.73 6.15 -1.05
CA ILE A 58 -2.82 5.02 -1.08
C ILE A 58 -3.65 3.75 -1.30
N ARG A 59 -3.37 3.00 -2.36
CA ARG A 59 -4.02 1.72 -2.69
C ARG A 59 -2.95 0.64 -2.88
N ASP A 60 -2.99 -0.41 -2.08
CA ASP A 60 -2.01 -1.49 -2.08
C ASP A 60 -0.56 -0.96 -1.97
N GLY A 61 -0.37 0.10 -1.17
CA GLY A 61 0.89 0.82 -1.04
C GLY A 61 1.31 1.68 -2.23
N THR A 62 0.51 1.78 -3.29
CA THR A 62 0.74 2.71 -4.41
C THR A 62 0.09 4.05 -4.11
N VAL A 63 0.81 5.14 -4.34
CA VAL A 63 0.30 6.51 -4.16
C VAL A 63 -0.32 6.96 -5.46
N ASP A 64 -1.63 7.18 -5.44
CA ASP A 64 -2.39 7.70 -6.56
C ASP A 64 -2.84 9.14 -6.29
N ASP A 65 -2.65 10.00 -7.29
CA ASP A 65 -3.23 11.34 -7.37
C ASP A 65 -4.76 11.21 -7.54
N VAL A 66 -5.51 11.93 -6.71
CA VAL A 66 -6.99 12.01 -6.84
C VAL A 66 -7.40 13.23 -7.67
N GLY A 67 -6.46 14.11 -8.00
CA GLY A 67 -6.73 15.43 -8.57
C GLY A 67 -6.93 15.45 -10.08
N GLY A 68 -6.55 14.40 -10.82
CA GLY A 68 -6.80 14.30 -12.26
C GLY A 68 -6.09 15.38 -13.09
N ASN A 69 -5.04 16.00 -12.56
CA ASN A 69 -4.42 17.21 -13.13
C ASN A 69 -3.45 16.94 -14.31
N GLY A 70 -3.53 15.76 -14.93
CA GLY A 70 -2.62 15.35 -16.02
C GLY A 70 -1.16 15.29 -15.58
N VAL A 71 -0.90 14.91 -14.33
CA VAL A 71 0.43 14.73 -13.77
C VAL A 71 0.77 13.25 -13.74
N ASP A 72 1.95 12.89 -14.25
CA ASP A 72 2.47 11.53 -14.13
C ASP A 72 3.01 11.36 -12.71
N ALA A 73 2.12 11.04 -11.78
CA ALA A 73 2.46 10.73 -10.40
C ALA A 73 2.76 9.23 -10.26
N SER A 74 3.95 8.93 -9.77
CA SER A 74 4.34 7.58 -9.36
C SER A 74 4.84 7.63 -7.93
N GLY A 75 4.36 6.75 -7.07
CA GLY A 75 4.80 6.73 -5.68
C GLY A 75 4.45 5.44 -4.99
N ARG A 76 5.24 5.10 -3.97
CA ARG A 76 5.03 3.90 -3.15
C ARG A 76 5.23 4.22 -1.68
N ALA A 77 4.31 3.74 -0.86
CA ALA A 77 4.41 3.65 0.58
C ALA A 77 4.77 2.22 0.96
N GLY A 78 6.00 2.02 1.42
CA GLY A 78 6.47 0.71 1.87
C GLY A 78 5.76 0.25 3.15
N PRO A 79 5.80 -1.05 3.46
CA PRO A 79 5.31 -1.59 4.73
C PRO A 79 6.09 -1.09 5.95
N ASP A 80 7.21 -0.38 5.81
CA ASP A 80 7.91 0.30 6.90
C ASP A 80 7.46 1.79 7.05
N GLY A 81 6.55 2.23 6.19
CA GLY A 81 6.07 3.61 6.08
C GLY A 81 6.97 4.51 5.27
N ARG A 82 8.09 4.04 4.70
CA ARG A 82 8.90 4.85 3.79
C ARG A 82 8.07 5.23 2.57
N ILE A 83 8.03 6.52 2.27
CA ILE A 83 7.43 7.04 1.04
C ILE A 83 8.52 7.54 0.11
N THR A 84 8.38 7.14 -1.14
CA THR A 84 9.15 7.67 -2.26
C THR A 84 8.21 7.87 -3.44
N GLY A 85 8.36 8.97 -4.15
CA GLY A 85 7.59 9.23 -5.35
C GLY A 85 8.21 10.27 -6.25
N THR A 86 7.67 10.37 -7.46
CA THR A 86 8.03 11.37 -8.45
C THR A 86 6.75 11.82 -9.15
N ILE A 87 6.59 13.13 -9.30
CA ILE A 87 5.49 13.75 -10.04
C ILE A 87 6.11 14.47 -11.22
N ARG A 88 5.69 14.14 -12.44
CA ARG A 88 6.18 14.79 -13.66
C ARG A 88 5.08 15.56 -14.35
N LYS A 89 5.43 16.73 -14.89
CA LYS A 89 4.54 17.56 -15.72
C LYS A 89 5.38 18.31 -16.76
N GLY A 90 5.35 17.84 -18.01
CA GLY A 90 6.20 18.38 -19.07
C GLY A 90 7.70 18.25 -18.69
N LEU A 91 8.40 19.38 -18.63
CA LEU A 91 9.82 19.43 -18.23
C LEU A 91 10.04 19.48 -16.71
N ALA A 92 8.99 19.70 -15.91
CA ALA A 92 9.10 19.73 -14.45
C ALA A 92 9.04 18.32 -13.86
N SER A 93 9.92 18.05 -12.90
CA SER A 93 9.93 16.81 -12.11
C SER A 93 10.05 17.12 -10.63
N VAL A 94 9.11 16.64 -9.82
CA VAL A 94 9.13 16.75 -8.36
C VAL A 94 9.46 15.39 -7.76
N SER A 95 10.59 15.27 -7.09
CA SER A 95 10.95 14.10 -6.30
C SER A 95 10.46 14.25 -4.87
N VAL A 96 9.83 13.21 -4.32
CA VAL A 96 9.25 13.21 -2.97
C VAL A 96 9.84 12.05 -2.18
N THR A 97 10.24 12.32 -0.94
CA THR A 97 10.70 11.30 0.00
C THR A 97 10.18 11.59 1.40
N GLY A 98 9.94 10.56 2.21
CA GLY A 98 9.59 10.75 3.61
C GLY A 98 9.16 9.47 4.29
N ARG A 99 8.38 9.61 5.36
CA ARG A 99 7.88 8.49 6.13
C ARG A 99 6.51 8.77 6.75
N LEU A 100 5.64 7.76 6.70
CA LEU A 100 4.37 7.70 7.41
C LEU A 100 4.52 6.98 8.74
N ARG A 101 3.80 7.46 9.75
CA ARG A 101 3.68 6.87 11.09
C ARG A 101 2.25 7.07 11.59
N GLY A 102 1.51 5.97 11.79
CA GLY A 102 0.10 6.03 12.18
C GLY A 102 -0.72 6.78 11.14
N SER A 103 -1.40 7.86 11.56
CA SER A 103 -2.22 8.75 10.73
C SER A 103 -1.52 10.04 10.30
N ALA A 104 -0.19 10.11 10.45
CA ALA A 104 0.61 11.28 10.06
C ALA A 104 1.82 10.88 9.21
N GLY A 105 2.34 11.84 8.46
CA GLY A 105 3.55 11.66 7.67
C GLY A 105 4.32 12.96 7.52
N THR A 106 5.62 12.85 7.28
CA THR A 106 6.47 14.00 6.96
C THR A 106 7.58 13.60 6.00
N GLY A 107 8.13 14.59 5.30
CA GLY A 107 9.27 14.38 4.45
C GLY A 107 9.73 15.63 3.72
N ARG A 108 10.45 15.41 2.62
CA ARG A 108 10.97 16.47 1.75
C ARG A 108 10.56 16.24 0.31
N TRP A 109 10.52 17.34 -0.42
CA TRP A 109 10.31 17.34 -1.86
C TRP A 109 11.31 18.27 -2.53
N THR A 110 11.59 18.00 -3.81
CA THR A 110 12.49 18.82 -4.63
C THR A 110 11.98 18.85 -6.06
N LEU A 111 11.80 20.05 -6.59
CA LEU A 111 11.44 20.33 -7.98
C LEU A 111 12.72 20.59 -8.80
N SER A 112 12.77 20.00 -9.98
CA SER A 112 13.78 20.27 -11.01
C SER A 112 13.10 20.55 -12.37
N GLY A 113 13.84 21.16 -13.30
CA GLY A 113 13.47 21.33 -14.71
C GLY A 113 12.85 22.68 -15.11
N LEU A 114 11.97 23.28 -14.31
CA LEU A 114 11.31 24.58 -14.60
C LEU A 114 11.62 25.65 -13.55
N GLY A 115 12.73 25.49 -12.83
CA GLY A 115 13.09 26.26 -11.64
C GLY A 115 13.30 25.33 -10.46
N ALA A 116 14.41 25.52 -9.73
CA ALA A 116 14.73 24.67 -8.60
C ALA A 116 13.98 25.17 -7.37
N CYS A 117 13.18 24.30 -6.77
CA CYS A 117 12.55 24.56 -5.48
C CYS A 117 12.67 23.33 -4.59
N ALA A 118 12.75 23.54 -3.30
CA ALA A 118 12.70 22.44 -2.35
C ALA A 118 11.95 22.85 -1.11
N GLY A 119 11.54 21.85 -0.34
CA GLY A 119 10.98 22.09 0.97
C GLY A 119 10.53 20.82 1.65
N ARG A 120 9.64 20.99 2.61
CA ARG A 120 9.08 19.89 3.40
C ARG A 120 7.63 19.64 3.04
N TRP A 121 7.19 18.42 3.32
CA TRP A 121 5.78 18.10 3.29
C TRP A 121 5.36 17.45 4.60
N THR A 122 4.08 17.63 4.91
CA THR A 122 3.39 16.91 5.99
C THR A 122 2.15 16.25 5.42
N ALA A 123 1.75 15.12 5.99
CA ALA A 123 0.56 14.40 5.58
C ALA A 123 -0.28 14.05 6.81
N ARG A 124 -1.60 14.06 6.63
CA ARG A 124 -2.59 13.60 7.62
C ARG A 124 -3.63 12.72 6.96
N ARG A 125 -3.96 11.62 7.63
CA ARG A 125 -5.06 10.74 7.22
C ARG A 125 -6.37 11.48 7.37
N THR A 126 -7.27 11.31 6.41
CA THR A 126 -8.55 12.03 6.34
C THR A 126 -9.77 11.12 6.50
N GLY A 127 -9.54 9.82 6.72
CA GLY A 127 -10.56 8.81 6.99
C GLY A 127 -10.09 7.77 7.99
#